data_AF-A0A7S1G3B4-F1
#
_entry.id   AF-A0A7S1G3B4-F1
#
_cell.length_a   1.000
_cell.length_b   1.000
_cell.length_c   1.000
_cell.angle_alpha   90.00
_cell.angle_beta   90.00
_cell.angle_gamma   90.00
#
_symmetry.space_group_name_H-M   'P 1'
#
loop_
_entity.id
_entity.type
_entity.pdbx_description
1 polymer ?
#
loop_
_entity_poly.entity_id
_entity_poly.type
_entity_poly.pdbx_seq_one_letter_code
_entity_poly.pdbx_strand_id
1 'polypeptide(L)'
;ATAFAAEVEPLAHQIFDALKELSFDGVGISRESFGRRETLAMEYCADLARKEGLEVAYDRVSNLVISLSGAAADAPAHVTGSHLDSVPQGGNFDGAAGVVAGLIVLILLRRRGVT
;
A
#
# COMPACT_ATOMS: atom_id res chain seq x y z
N ALA A 1 10.46 -11.06 19.53
CA ALA A 1 9.33 -10.57 18.72
C ALA A 1 8.24 -11.66 18.70
N THR A 2 6.96 -11.29 18.63
CA THR A 2 5.86 -12.27 18.48
C THR A 2 5.90 -12.92 17.09
N ALA A 3 5.25 -14.07 16.90
CA ALA A 3 5.14 -14.71 15.57
C ALA A 3 4.54 -13.74 14.53
N PHE A 4 3.56 -12.93 14.94
CA PHE A 4 2.97 -11.89 14.10
C PHE A 4 3.99 -10.83 13.66
N ALA A 5 4.80 -10.32 14.58
CA ALA A 5 5.83 -9.33 14.25
C ALA A 5 6.87 -9.90 13.26
N ALA A 6 7.25 -11.18 13.42
CA ALA A 6 8.18 -11.85 12.51
C ALA A 6 7.64 -11.98 11.06
N GLU A 7 6.31 -12.07 10.88
CA GLU A 7 5.68 -12.07 9.55
C GLU A 7 5.57 -10.65 8.96
N VAL A 8 5.30 -9.65 9.80
CA VAL A 8 4.99 -8.28 9.39
C VAL A 8 6.24 -7.45 9.10
N GLU A 9 7.25 -7.51 9.98
CA GLU A 9 8.44 -6.66 9.91
C GLU A 9 9.14 -6.74 8.55
N PRO A 10 9.44 -7.93 7.97
CA PRO A 10 10.12 -8.02 6.69
C PRO A 10 9.32 -7.37 5.55
N LEU A 11 8.00 -7.55 5.55
CA LEU A 11 7.12 -6.99 4.51
C LEU A 11 7.00 -5.47 4.66
N ALA A 12 6.90 -4.96 5.89
CA ALA A 12 6.91 -3.53 6.16
C ALA A 12 8.22 -2.88 5.68
N HIS A 13 9.37 -3.47 6.03
CA HIS A 13 10.67 -3.00 5.56
C HIS A 13 10.75 -2.98 4.03
N GLN A 14 10.41 -4.09 3.39
CA GLN A 14 10.40 -4.18 1.92
C GLN A 14 9.56 -3.07 1.29
N ILE A 15 8.34 -2.82 1.78
CA ILE A 15 7.45 -1.82 1.20
C ILE A 15 7.97 -0.41 1.47
N PHE A 16 8.35 -0.07 2.71
CA PHE A 16 8.84 1.27 3.01
C PHE A 16 10.16 1.60 2.32
N ASP A 17 11.07 0.63 2.18
CA ASP A 17 12.33 0.83 1.47
C ASP A 17 12.09 1.10 -0.01
N ALA A 18 11.18 0.36 -0.65
CA ALA A 18 10.78 0.61 -2.04
C ALA A 18 10.10 1.98 -2.20
N LEU A 19 9.17 2.34 -1.30
CA LEU A 19 8.54 3.66 -1.34
C LEU A 19 9.57 4.78 -1.20
N LYS A 20 10.56 4.63 -0.32
CA LYS A 20 11.65 5.59 -0.18
C LYS A 20 12.48 5.70 -1.44
N GLU A 21 12.92 4.57 -2.00
CA GLU A 21 13.74 4.54 -3.23
C GLU A 21 13.04 5.23 -4.40
N LEU A 22 11.73 4.99 -4.56
CA LEU A 22 10.94 5.56 -5.65
C LEU A 22 10.70 7.07 -5.52
N SER A 23 10.87 7.64 -4.32
CA SER A 23 10.40 9.00 -4.04
C SER A 23 11.34 9.91 -3.26
N PHE A 24 12.54 9.44 -2.92
CA PHE A 24 13.58 10.28 -2.34
C PHE A 24 14.09 11.28 -3.38
N ASP A 25 14.07 12.57 -3.02
CA ASP A 25 14.48 13.66 -3.92
C ASP A 25 15.92 14.13 -3.70
N GLY A 26 16.68 13.45 -2.83
CA GLY A 26 18.01 13.85 -2.38
C GLY A 26 18.03 14.49 -1.00
N VAL A 27 16.88 14.96 -0.49
CA VAL A 27 16.74 15.59 0.83
C VAL A 27 15.70 14.84 1.68
N GLY A 28 14.52 14.58 1.13
CA GLY A 28 13.44 13.89 1.80
C GLY A 28 12.54 13.14 0.82
N ILE A 29 11.33 12.82 1.25
CA ILE A 29 10.33 12.18 0.39
C ILE A 29 9.51 13.26 -0.28
N SER A 30 9.41 13.21 -1.61
CA SER A 30 8.55 14.11 -2.38
C SER A 30 7.66 13.27 -3.29
N ARG A 31 6.35 13.28 -3.05
CA ARG A 31 5.34 12.52 -3.81
C ARG A 31 4.13 13.40 -4.02
N GLU A 32 4.25 14.40 -4.89
CA GLU A 32 3.14 15.32 -5.15
C GLU A 32 1.93 14.57 -5.70
N SER A 33 0.73 14.97 -5.30
CA SER A 33 -0.51 14.37 -5.79
C SER A 33 -0.61 14.49 -7.32
N PHE A 34 -0.99 13.40 -7.99
CA PHE A 34 -0.96 13.17 -9.43
C PHE A 34 0.44 13.27 -10.07
N GLY A 35 1.49 13.38 -9.26
CA GLY A 35 2.87 13.44 -9.69
C GLY A 35 3.44 12.05 -10.02
N ARG A 36 4.52 12.03 -10.81
CA ARG A 36 5.17 10.78 -11.23
C ARG A 36 5.57 9.87 -10.07
N ARG A 37 6.08 10.44 -8.97
CA ARG A 37 6.54 9.67 -7.81
C ARG A 37 5.40 9.07 -7.00
N GLU A 38 4.26 9.77 -6.89
CA GLU A 38 3.05 9.17 -6.31
C GLU A 38 2.53 8.04 -7.20
N THR A 39 2.44 8.25 -8.52
CA THR A 39 2.03 7.19 -9.46
C THR A 39 2.90 5.94 -9.32
N LEU A 40 4.22 6.09 -9.25
CA LEU A 40 5.14 4.97 -9.05
C LEU A 40 4.92 4.25 -7.69
N ALA A 41 4.65 5.00 -6.62
CA ALA A 41 4.33 4.42 -5.32
C ALA A 41 3.01 3.61 -5.37
N MET A 42 1.99 4.14 -6.04
CA MET A 42 0.71 3.45 -6.23
C MET A 42 0.87 2.20 -7.10
N GLU A 43 1.61 2.28 -8.21
CA GLU A 43 1.93 1.16 -9.10
C GLU A 43 2.68 0.05 -8.35
N TYR A 44 3.65 0.41 -7.50
CA TYR A 44 4.36 -0.57 -6.67
C TYR A 44 3.41 -1.32 -5.73
N CYS A 45 2.55 -0.61 -5.01
CA CYS A 45 1.56 -1.22 -4.11
C CYS A 45 0.57 -2.11 -4.87
N ALA A 46 0.08 -1.65 -6.03
CA ALA A 46 -0.79 -2.42 -6.92
C ALA A 46 -0.13 -3.70 -7.42
N ASP A 47 1.11 -3.64 -7.86
CA ASP A 47 1.84 -4.80 -8.39
C ASP A 47 2.18 -5.80 -7.30
N LEU A 48 2.57 -5.34 -6.10
CA LEU A 48 2.74 -6.21 -4.96
C LEU A 48 1.43 -6.92 -4.60
N ALA A 49 0.31 -6.18 -4.57
CA ALA A 49 -1.01 -6.76 -4.29
C ALA A 49 -1.40 -7.83 -5.32
N ARG A 50 -1.21 -7.57 -6.62
CA ARG A 50 -1.47 -8.56 -7.68
C ARG A 50 -0.60 -9.81 -7.51
N LYS A 51 0.68 -9.67 -7.16
CA LYS A 51 1.59 -10.80 -6.91
C LYS A 51 1.15 -11.67 -5.73
N GLU A 52 0.50 -11.07 -4.75
CA GLU A 52 -0.07 -11.77 -3.59
C GLU A 52 -1.49 -12.32 -3.88
N GLY A 53 -1.99 -12.16 -5.10
CA GLY A 53 -3.30 -12.65 -5.53
C GLY A 53 -4.46 -11.88 -4.92
N LEU A 54 -4.31 -10.56 -4.76
CA LEU A 54 -5.36 -9.60 -4.40
C LEU A 54 -5.91 -8.92 -5.66
N GLU A 55 -7.16 -8.43 -5.59
CA GLU A 55 -7.75 -7.62 -6.63
C GLU A 55 -7.29 -6.17 -6.52
N VAL A 56 -7.10 -5.52 -7.68
CA VAL A 56 -6.67 -4.12 -7.76
C VAL A 56 -7.55 -3.36 -8.75
N ALA A 57 -8.13 -2.26 -8.30
CA ALA A 57 -8.90 -1.35 -9.12
C ALA A 57 -8.47 0.10 -8.88
N TYR A 58 -8.69 0.93 -9.90
CA TYR A 58 -8.61 2.38 -9.78
C TYR A 58 -9.98 2.96 -10.12
N ASP A 59 -10.43 3.93 -9.32
CA ASP A 59 -11.66 4.66 -9.64
C ASP A 59 -11.41 5.80 -10.64
N ARG A 60 -12.48 6.54 -10.95
CA ARG A 60 -12.45 7.64 -11.93
C ARG A 60 -11.58 8.83 -11.52
N VAL A 61 -11.20 8.93 -10.25
CA VAL A 61 -10.34 9.99 -9.72
C VAL A 61 -8.99 9.43 -9.24
N SER A 62 -8.65 8.21 -9.70
CA SER A 62 -7.38 7.53 -9.43
C SER A 62 -7.15 7.09 -7.99
N ASN A 63 -8.20 6.95 -7.16
CA ASN A 63 -8.03 6.23 -5.90
C ASN A 63 -7.67 4.77 -6.20
N LEU A 64 -6.61 4.27 -5.58
CA LEU A 64 -6.22 2.87 -5.62
C LEU A 64 -7.01 2.08 -4.58
N VAL A 65 -7.79 1.10 -5.03
CA VAL A 65 -8.54 0.18 -4.18
C VAL A 65 -7.98 -1.21 -4.33
N ILE A 66 -7.64 -1.84 -3.20
CA ILE A 66 -7.10 -3.20 -3.13
C ILE A 66 -8.03 -4.02 -2.23
N SER A 67 -8.44 -5.19 -2.67
CA SER A 67 -9.39 -6.05 -1.93
C SER A 67 -9.03 -7.53 -2.04
N LEU A 68 -9.59 -8.35 -1.16
CA LEU A 68 -9.54 -9.81 -1.30
C LEU A 68 -10.36 -10.24 -2.54
N SER A 69 -9.91 -11.28 -3.24
CA SER A 69 -10.63 -11.86 -4.37
C SER A 69 -11.90 -12.59 -3.92
N GLY A 70 -12.99 -12.40 -4.65
CA GLY A 70 -14.26 -13.09 -4.39
C GLY A 70 -15.25 -12.32 -3.51
N ALA A 71 -14.89 -11.11 -3.06
CA ALA A 71 -15.83 -10.22 -2.41
C ALA A 71 -17.00 -9.87 -3.37
N ALA A 72 -18.23 -10.04 -2.90
CA ALA A 72 -19.40 -9.61 -3.66
C ALA A 72 -19.42 -8.09 -3.79
N ALA A 73 -19.66 -7.59 -5.01
CA ALA A 73 -19.58 -6.16 -5.33
C ALA A 73 -20.48 -5.26 -4.45
N ASP A 74 -21.59 -5.80 -3.94
CA ASP A 74 -22.59 -5.07 -3.17
C ASP A 74 -22.63 -5.45 -1.67
N ALA A 75 -21.66 -6.23 -1.19
CA ALA A 75 -21.59 -6.58 0.22
C ALA A 75 -21.00 -5.43 1.07
N PRO A 76 -21.45 -5.23 2.32
CA PRO A 76 -20.79 -4.33 3.25
C PRO A 76 -19.31 -4.69 3.40
N ALA A 77 -18.43 -3.71 3.18
CA ALA A 77 -16.98 -3.90 3.26
C ALA A 77 -16.41 -3.18 4.49
N HIS A 78 -15.42 -3.81 5.12
CA HIS A 78 -14.54 -3.13 6.08
C HIS A 78 -13.38 -2.51 5.31
N VAL A 79 -13.27 -1.18 5.38
CA VAL A 79 -12.26 -0.42 4.64
C VAL A 79 -11.25 0.16 5.62
N THR A 80 -9.97 0.04 5.27
CA THR A 80 -8.86 0.75 5.91
C THR A 80 -8.00 1.35 4.83
N GLY A 81 -7.35 2.47 5.13
CA GLY A 81 -6.56 3.21 4.15
C GLY A 81 -6.02 4.50 4.73
N SER A 82 -5.27 5.21 3.90
CA SER A 82 -4.72 6.53 4.18
C SER A 82 -4.30 7.14 2.84
N HIS A 83 -3.16 7.82 2.75
CA HIS A 83 -2.68 8.44 1.51
C HIS A 83 -1.21 8.07 1.22
N LEU A 84 -0.80 8.19 -0.06
CA LEU A 84 0.58 7.92 -0.49
C LEU A 84 1.31 9.19 -0.96
N ASP A 85 0.60 10.26 -1.26
CA ASP A 85 1.21 11.55 -1.53
C ASP A 85 2.00 12.05 -0.31
N SER A 86 2.93 12.95 -0.57
CA SER A 86 3.73 13.59 0.45
C SER A 86 4.08 15.01 0.02
N VAL A 87 4.13 15.91 0.99
CA VAL A 87 4.66 17.27 0.81
C VAL A 87 6.14 17.21 0.39
N PRO A 88 6.69 18.27 -0.24
CA PRO A 88 8.11 18.31 -0.57
C PRO A 88 8.98 18.07 0.66
N GLN A 89 9.94 17.15 0.53
CA GLN A 89 10.90 16.78 1.58
C GLN A 89 10.23 16.27 2.87
N GLY A 90 9.07 15.63 2.74
CA GLY A 90 8.35 15.00 3.83
C GLY A 90 9.01 13.72 4.35
N GLY A 91 8.34 13.09 5.33
CA GLY A 91 8.74 11.80 5.89
C GLY A 91 8.20 10.61 5.09
N ASN A 92 8.84 9.44 5.23
CA ASN A 92 8.41 8.24 4.51
C ASN A 92 7.22 7.50 5.14
N PHE A 93 6.71 7.97 6.28
CA PHE A 93 5.69 7.26 7.06
C PHE A 93 4.35 7.99 7.13
N ASP A 94 4.33 9.32 7.03
CA ASP A 94 3.09 10.08 7.08
C ASP A 94 2.20 9.71 5.88
N GLY A 95 0.94 9.38 6.15
CA GLY A 95 0.02 8.71 5.22
C GLY A 95 0.40 7.27 4.90
N ALA A 96 1.60 7.07 4.35
CA ALA A 96 2.07 5.80 3.82
C ALA A 96 1.95 4.65 4.82
N ALA A 97 2.19 4.90 6.12
CA ALA A 97 2.09 3.85 7.13
C ALA A 97 0.69 3.24 7.26
N GLY A 98 -0.37 4.04 7.08
CA GLY A 98 -1.74 3.52 7.07
C GLY A 98 -2.02 2.64 5.85
N VAL A 99 -1.52 3.04 4.68
CA VAL A 99 -1.64 2.27 3.43
C VAL A 99 -0.87 0.95 3.53
N VAL A 100 0.39 1.00 3.99
CA VAL A 100 1.24 -0.18 4.15
C VAL A 100 0.64 -1.15 5.17
N ALA A 101 0.12 -0.65 6.31
CA ALA A 101 -0.55 -1.49 7.29
C ALA A 101 -1.78 -2.21 6.71
N GLY A 102 -2.64 -1.48 5.98
CA GLY A 102 -3.80 -2.07 5.32
C GLY A 102 -3.44 -3.14 4.28
N LEU A 103 -2.42 -2.86 3.45
CA LEU A 103 -1.94 -3.82 2.46
C LEU A 103 -1.37 -5.07 3.12
N ILE A 104 -0.56 -4.95 4.18
CA ILE A 104 -0.04 -6.10 4.92
C ILE A 104 -1.17 -6.94 5.51
N VAL A 105 -2.21 -6.30 6.06
CA VAL A 105 -3.39 -7.05 6.56
C VAL A 105 -4.03 -7.87 5.45
N LEU A 106 -4.27 -7.28 4.27
CA LEU A 106 -4.84 -8.00 3.13
C LEU A 106 -3.96 -9.17 2.68
N ILE A 107 -2.65 -8.94 2.57
CA ILE A 107 -1.67 -9.98 2.19
C ILE A 107 -1.69 -11.13 3.19
N LEU A 108 -1.67 -10.86 4.49
CA LEU A 108 -1.70 -11.89 5.52
C LEU A 108 -3.03 -12.65 5.55
N LEU A 109 -4.17 -11.94 5.40
CA LEU A 109 -5.48 -12.58 5.29
C LEU A 109 -5.52 -13.54 4.09
N ARG A 110 -5.02 -13.09 2.94
CA ARG A 110 -4.96 -13.89 1.71
C ARG A 110 -4.06 -15.12 1.88
N ARG A 111 -2.85 -14.95 2.42
CA ARG A 111 -1.91 -16.06 2.72
C ARG A 111 -2.47 -17.07 3.73
N ARG A 112 -3.39 -16.65 4.59
CA ARG A 112 -4.11 -17.50 5.56
C ARG A 112 -5.39 -18.13 4.98
N GLY A 113 -5.68 -17.91 3.71
CA GLY A 113 -6.81 -18.52 3.00
C GLY A 113 -8.15 -17.80 3.21
N VAL A 114 -8.14 -16.57 3.71
CA VAL A 114 -9.34 -15.72 3.74
C VAL A 114 -9.61 -15.18 2.33
N THR A 115 -10.87 -15.19 1.93
CA THR A 115 -11.40 -14.71 0.63
C THR A 115 -12.44 -13.63 0.86
#